data_AF-A0A9Q3I522-F1
#
_entry.id   AF-A0A9Q3I522-F1
#
_cell.length_a   1.000
_cell.length_b   1.000
_cell.length_c   1.000
_cell.angle_alpha   90.00
_cell.angle_beta   90.00
_cell.angle_gamma   90.00
#
_symmetry.space_group_name_H-M   'P 1'
#
loop_
_entity.id
_entity.type
_entity.pdbx_description
1 polymer ?
#
loop_
_entity_poly.entity_id
_entity_poly.type
_entity_poly.pdbx_seq_one_letter_code
_entity_poly.pdbx_strand_id
1 'polypeptide(L)'
;MEAGTWMKGHSLRDMFIIILINSPPVNPLAFFRKHFNILSDDCKHYLQTNLAVSDPTEDEFVVEDSPQAVPEEVLNSINPPGFPAHLLELKKGIPDMLLCILNVAKGLVNGIRLLVQDIKWHVLKCLIMTVARKGIEVLTPKIKLNLEDDDELGINFTRYQFPVTVAFEITINKSQGQSLAIVGVYLQIHVFAHGQLCVALSRTRKIVGLLVGAVGPETETTTTKIVCGDILQ
;
A
#
# COMPACT_ATOMS: atom_id res chain seq x y z
N MET A 1 35.08 -4.42 -6.92
CA MET A 1 34.02 -4.80 -7.88
C MET A 1 33.18 -3.54 -8.12
N GLU A 2 33.65 -2.65 -9.01
CA GLU A 2 33.17 -1.26 -9.09
C GLU A 2 31.86 -1.08 -9.88
N ALA A 3 31.31 -2.14 -10.49
CA ALA A 3 30.13 -2.02 -11.35
C ALA A 3 28.80 -1.78 -10.59
N GLY A 4 28.73 -2.14 -9.29
CA GLY A 4 27.51 -2.00 -8.49
C GLY A 4 27.11 -0.55 -8.19
N THR A 5 28.09 0.33 -8.06
CA THR A 5 27.88 1.76 -7.78
C THR A 5 27.26 2.50 -8.96
N TRP A 6 27.44 2.02 -10.19
CA TRP A 6 27.02 2.69 -11.42
C TRP A 6 25.58 2.37 -11.83
N MET A 7 24.88 1.49 -11.11
CA MET A 7 23.48 1.14 -11.41
C MET A 7 22.45 2.10 -10.82
N LYS A 8 22.87 3.13 -10.06
CA LYS A 8 21.96 4.10 -9.45
C LYS A 8 21.51 5.13 -10.49
N GLY A 9 20.21 5.47 -10.52
CA GLY A 9 19.62 6.38 -11.51
C GLY A 9 20.30 7.75 -11.60
N HIS A 10 20.80 8.30 -10.47
CA HIS A 10 21.56 9.56 -10.46
C HIS A 10 22.93 9.45 -11.14
N SER A 11 23.68 8.37 -10.88
CA SER A 11 25.00 8.16 -11.48
C SER A 11 24.88 7.98 -12.99
N LEU A 12 23.78 7.36 -13.47
CA LEU A 12 23.48 7.26 -14.89
C LEU A 12 23.14 8.61 -15.53
N ARG A 13 22.48 9.53 -14.81
CA ARG A 13 22.24 10.90 -15.28
C ARG A 13 23.52 11.72 -15.36
N ASP A 14 24.39 11.61 -14.37
CA ASP A 14 25.69 12.28 -14.39
C ASP A 14 26.56 11.76 -15.54
N MET A 15 26.57 10.44 -15.77
CA MET A 15 27.22 9.84 -16.93
C MET A 15 26.63 10.33 -18.26
N PHE A 16 25.30 10.43 -18.34
CA PHE A 16 24.62 10.92 -19.52
C PHE A 16 25.03 12.37 -19.83
N ILE A 17 25.09 13.24 -18.81
CA ILE A 17 25.55 14.62 -18.94
C ILE A 17 27.03 14.67 -19.35
N ILE A 18 27.88 13.85 -18.73
CA ILE A 18 29.30 13.76 -19.06
C ILE A 18 29.51 13.30 -20.52
N ILE A 19 28.74 12.31 -20.99
CA ILE A 19 28.75 11.88 -22.39
C ILE A 19 28.31 13.03 -23.30
N LEU A 20 27.20 13.72 -23.00
CA LEU A 20 26.73 14.82 -23.83
C LEU A 20 27.75 15.95 -23.95
N ILE A 21 28.52 16.22 -22.89
CA ILE A 21 29.53 17.28 -22.85
C ILE A 21 30.83 16.85 -23.56
N ASN A 22 31.27 15.60 -23.39
CA ASN A 22 32.59 15.15 -23.85
C ASN A 22 32.56 14.32 -25.15
N SER A 23 31.42 13.74 -25.52
CA SER A 23 31.25 12.94 -26.74
C SER A 23 29.79 12.95 -27.21
N PRO A 24 29.34 14.04 -27.86
CA PRO A 24 27.93 14.22 -28.19
C PRO A 24 27.45 13.13 -29.16
N PRO A 25 26.40 12.36 -28.81
CA PRO A 25 25.87 11.31 -29.67
C PRO A 25 25.22 11.93 -30.91
N VAL A 26 25.26 11.19 -32.02
CA VAL A 26 24.66 11.60 -33.31
C VAL A 26 23.17 11.95 -33.19
N ASN A 27 22.46 11.35 -32.22
CA ASN A 27 21.08 11.69 -31.90
C ASN A 27 20.81 11.65 -30.38
N PRO A 28 20.97 12.78 -29.67
CA PRO A 28 20.80 12.86 -28.22
C PRO A 28 19.37 12.54 -27.76
N LEU A 29 18.37 12.91 -28.55
CA LEU A 29 16.96 12.68 -28.23
C LEU A 29 16.58 11.21 -28.32
N ALA A 30 17.05 10.49 -29.34
CA ALA A 30 16.85 9.06 -29.47
C ALA A 30 17.54 8.29 -28.32
N PHE A 31 18.76 8.70 -27.97
CA PHE A 31 19.51 8.13 -26.85
C PHE A 31 18.82 8.41 -25.50
N PHE A 32 18.36 9.64 -25.27
CA PHE A 32 17.57 10.02 -24.09
C PHE A 32 16.30 9.17 -23.98
N ARG A 33 15.50 9.08 -25.04
CA ARG A 33 14.25 8.30 -25.04
C ARG A 33 14.50 6.81 -24.77
N LYS A 34 15.60 6.26 -25.30
CA LYS A 34 15.98 4.86 -25.08
C LYS A 34 16.29 4.55 -23.61
N HIS A 35 16.90 5.49 -22.90
CA HIS A 35 17.34 5.31 -21.52
C HIS A 35 16.49 6.06 -20.48
N PHE A 36 15.45 6.78 -20.92
CA PHE A 36 14.64 7.67 -20.09
C PHE A 36 14.08 6.97 -18.87
N ASN A 37 13.52 5.77 -19.02
CA ASN A 37 12.92 5.01 -17.91
C ASN A 37 13.93 4.69 -16.80
N ILE A 38 15.20 4.48 -17.17
CA ILE A 38 16.29 4.15 -16.24
C ILE A 38 16.85 5.45 -15.61
N LEU A 39 16.92 6.52 -16.40
CA LEU A 39 17.37 7.85 -15.96
C LEU A 39 16.34 8.55 -15.06
N SER A 40 15.04 8.27 -15.23
CA SER A 40 13.94 8.89 -14.50
C SER A 40 13.66 8.25 -13.14
N ASP A 41 14.20 7.07 -12.88
CA ASP A 41 13.96 6.33 -11.64
C ASP A 41 14.84 6.85 -10.50
N ASP A 42 14.54 8.07 -10.05
CA ASP A 42 15.24 8.75 -8.95
C ASP A 42 14.49 8.64 -7.62
N CYS A 43 13.87 7.49 -7.39
CA CYS A 43 13.07 7.26 -6.19
C CYS A 43 13.86 7.56 -4.92
N LYS A 44 15.16 7.21 -4.84
CA LYS A 44 16.03 7.50 -3.69
C LYS A 44 16.14 9.00 -3.38
N HIS A 45 16.46 9.82 -4.38
CA HIS A 45 16.54 11.27 -4.19
C HIS A 45 15.19 11.86 -3.81
N TYR A 46 14.11 11.51 -4.53
CA TYR A 46 12.77 12.00 -4.22
C TYR A 46 12.30 11.57 -2.81
N LEU A 47 12.63 10.35 -2.39
CA LEU A 47 12.35 9.84 -1.06
C LEU A 47 13.05 10.66 0.02
N GLN A 48 14.35 10.90 -0.18
CA GLN A 48 15.19 11.63 0.76
C GLN A 48 14.84 13.13 0.80
N THR A 49 14.57 13.76 -0.34
CA THR A 49 14.32 15.21 -0.40
C THR A 49 12.86 15.59 -0.18
N ASN A 50 11.90 14.83 -0.74
CA ASN A 50 10.50 15.26 -0.82
C ASN A 50 9.56 14.51 0.15
N LEU A 51 10.03 13.40 0.71
CA LEU A 51 9.30 12.59 1.69
C LEU A 51 10.07 12.41 3.01
N ALA A 52 11.31 12.90 3.13
CA ALA A 52 12.18 12.72 4.29
C ALA A 52 12.33 11.24 4.71
N VAL A 53 12.26 10.32 3.75
CA VAL A 53 12.44 8.90 3.96
C VAL A 53 13.91 8.56 3.69
N SER A 54 14.62 8.14 4.74
CA SER A 54 15.99 7.63 4.63
C SER A 54 15.97 6.29 3.89
N ASP A 55 16.60 6.22 2.73
CA ASP A 55 16.72 4.98 1.95
C ASP A 55 17.81 4.06 2.55
N PRO A 56 17.51 2.81 2.94
CA PRO A 56 18.45 1.91 3.63
C PRO A 56 19.19 0.93 2.71
N THR A 57 19.16 1.09 1.38
CA THR A 57 19.77 0.10 0.45
C THR A 57 21.31 0.05 0.46
N GLU A 58 22.00 0.66 1.44
CA GLU A 58 23.47 0.59 1.56
C GLU A 58 23.97 -0.22 2.76
N ASP A 59 23.08 -0.78 3.57
CA ASP A 59 23.50 -1.85 4.47
C ASP A 59 23.58 -3.13 3.63
N GLU A 60 24.76 -3.43 3.09
CA GLU A 60 25.13 -4.81 2.79
C GLU A 60 24.90 -5.61 4.08
N PHE A 61 23.80 -6.36 4.15
CA PHE A 61 23.58 -7.31 5.23
C PHE A 61 24.69 -8.34 5.14
N VAL A 62 25.72 -8.18 5.98
CA VAL A 62 26.52 -9.31 6.41
C VAL A 62 25.53 -10.22 7.14
N VAL A 63 25.10 -11.28 6.47
CA VAL A 63 24.40 -12.38 7.15
C VAL A 63 25.47 -13.03 8.01
N GLU A 64 25.65 -12.53 9.24
CA GLU A 64 26.30 -13.32 10.26
C GLU A 64 25.41 -14.54 10.47
N ASP A 65 25.90 -15.70 10.02
CA ASP A 65 25.23 -16.98 10.11
C ASP A 65 25.14 -17.38 11.58
N SER A 66 24.19 -16.77 12.29
CA SER A 66 23.86 -17.09 13.67
C SER A 66 23.15 -18.44 13.66
N PRO A 67 23.60 -19.44 14.45
CA PRO A 67 22.89 -20.72 14.57
C PRO A 67 21.48 -20.60 15.20
N GLN A 68 21.05 -19.38 15.55
CA GLN A 68 19.70 -19.04 16.03
C GLN A 68 18.89 -18.22 15.02
N ALA A 69 19.40 -17.97 13.80
CA ALA A 69 18.68 -17.24 12.78
C ALA A 69 17.44 -18.02 12.32
N VAL A 70 16.29 -17.35 12.32
CA VAL A 70 15.04 -17.91 11.81
C VAL A 70 15.16 -18.11 10.30
N PRO A 71 14.81 -19.30 9.74
CA PRO A 71 14.86 -19.53 8.30
C PRO A 71 14.03 -18.53 7.51
N GLU A 72 14.50 -18.15 6.32
CA GLU A 72 13.83 -17.17 5.49
C GLU A 72 12.41 -17.61 5.09
N GLU A 73 12.19 -18.91 4.87
CA GLU A 73 10.87 -19.45 4.54
C GLU A 73 9.85 -19.19 5.67
N VAL A 74 10.31 -19.27 6.92
CA VAL A 74 9.48 -18.97 8.10
C VAL A 74 9.17 -17.47 8.11
N LEU A 75 10.18 -16.61 7.92
CA LEU A 75 9.98 -15.15 7.86
C LEU A 75 9.04 -14.72 6.73
N ASN A 76 9.07 -15.42 5.60
CA ASN A 76 8.23 -15.16 4.44
C ASN A 76 6.76 -15.58 4.67
N SER A 77 6.52 -16.50 5.59
CA SER A 77 5.16 -16.93 5.98
C SER A 77 4.50 -16.02 7.03
N ILE A 78 5.27 -15.22 7.75
CA ILE A 78 4.79 -14.35 8.84
C ILE A 78 4.08 -13.11 8.25
N ASN A 79 2.83 -12.87 8.66
CA ASN A 79 2.03 -11.70 8.23
C ASN A 79 1.38 -11.03 9.45
N PRO A 80 2.17 -10.26 10.22
CA PRO A 80 1.67 -9.64 11.45
C PRO A 80 0.64 -8.55 11.13
N PRO A 81 -0.29 -8.25 12.05
CA PRO A 81 -1.24 -7.16 11.87
C PRO A 81 -0.54 -5.82 11.58
N GLY A 82 -0.99 -5.13 10.53
CA GLY A 82 -0.39 -3.84 10.14
C GLY A 82 0.90 -3.94 9.31
N PHE A 83 1.34 -5.15 8.98
CA PHE A 83 2.45 -5.38 8.04
C PHE A 83 1.94 -5.80 6.66
N PRO A 84 2.60 -5.36 5.57
CA PRO A 84 2.30 -5.84 4.24
C PRO A 84 2.74 -7.29 4.09
N ALA A 85 2.04 -8.06 3.27
CA ALA A 85 2.41 -9.44 2.98
C ALA A 85 3.82 -9.54 2.37
N HIS A 86 4.51 -10.67 2.58
CA HIS A 86 5.78 -10.95 1.93
C HIS A 86 5.62 -10.89 0.40
N LEU A 87 4.68 -11.70 -0.12
CA LEU A 87 4.25 -11.63 -1.51
C LEU A 87 3.05 -10.68 -1.60
N LEU A 88 3.31 -9.46 -2.08
CA LEU A 88 2.27 -8.44 -2.28
C LEU A 88 1.88 -8.39 -3.76
N GLU A 89 0.69 -8.87 -4.08
CA GLU A 89 0.14 -8.83 -5.43
C GLU A 89 -0.66 -7.55 -5.66
N LEU A 90 -0.16 -6.70 -6.56
CA LEU A 90 -0.78 -5.41 -6.89
C LEU A 90 -1.16 -5.34 -8.37
N LYS A 91 -2.23 -4.61 -8.65
CA LYS A 91 -2.72 -4.38 -10.01
C LYS A 91 -3.18 -2.93 -10.17
N LYS A 92 -2.92 -2.34 -11.33
CA LYS A 92 -3.43 -0.99 -11.64
C LYS A 92 -4.96 -0.98 -11.59
N GLY A 93 -5.52 0.08 -11.03
CA GLY A 93 -6.95 0.29 -10.89
C GLY A 93 -7.59 -0.37 -9.66
N ILE A 94 -6.82 -1.07 -8.82
CA ILE A 94 -7.35 -1.63 -7.57
C ILE A 94 -7.18 -0.62 -6.42
N PRO A 95 -8.11 -0.61 -5.45
CA PRO A 95 -7.96 0.16 -4.23
C PRO A 95 -7.03 -0.57 -3.25
N ASP A 96 -6.10 0.18 -2.67
CA ASP A 96 -5.21 -0.22 -1.59
C ASP A 96 -5.45 0.66 -0.36
N MET A 97 -4.95 0.22 0.79
CA MET A 97 -4.94 0.95 2.05
C MET A 97 -3.51 1.09 2.54
N LEU A 98 -3.13 2.31 2.93
CA LEU A 98 -1.83 2.58 3.53
C LEU A 98 -1.77 2.05 4.97
N LEU A 99 -0.74 1.29 5.31
CA LEU A 99 -0.57 0.60 6.59
C LEU A 99 0.18 1.42 7.65
N CYS A 100 0.93 2.44 7.23
CA CYS A 100 1.73 3.27 8.13
C CYS A 100 1.57 4.76 7.81
N ILE A 101 2.19 5.62 8.64
CA ILE A 101 2.28 7.05 8.35
C ILE A 101 3.49 7.29 7.46
N LEU A 102 3.31 7.96 6.33
CA LEU A 102 4.39 8.38 5.43
C LEU A 102 4.59 9.89 5.44
N ASN A 103 3.50 10.65 5.41
CA ASN A 103 3.56 12.10 5.36
C ASN A 103 2.24 12.71 5.81
N VAL A 104 2.19 13.15 7.06
CA VAL A 104 0.99 13.76 7.66
C VAL A 104 0.57 15.03 6.92
N ALA A 105 1.54 15.88 6.54
CA ALA A 105 1.27 17.13 5.84
C ALA A 105 0.61 16.91 4.46
N LYS A 106 0.99 15.84 3.75
CA LYS A 106 0.39 15.38 2.48
C LYS A 106 -0.79 14.42 2.68
N GLY A 107 -1.12 14.07 3.93
CA GLY A 107 -2.32 13.30 4.28
C GLY A 107 -2.14 11.81 4.06
N LEU A 108 -0.89 11.36 3.92
CA LEU A 108 -0.49 9.96 3.86
C LEU A 108 -0.34 9.43 5.29
N VAL A 109 -1.48 9.14 5.90
CA VAL A 109 -1.60 8.58 7.25
C VAL A 109 -2.17 7.16 7.18
N ASN A 110 -1.94 6.36 8.23
CA ASN A 110 -2.44 4.99 8.29
C ASN A 110 -3.96 4.94 8.04
N GLY A 111 -4.41 3.99 7.22
CA GLY A 111 -5.80 3.72 6.92
C GLY A 111 -6.38 4.51 5.74
N ILE A 112 -5.60 5.40 5.12
CA ILE A 112 -6.09 6.10 3.91
C ILE A 112 -6.23 5.12 2.75
N ARG A 113 -7.24 5.34 1.92
CA ARG A 113 -7.44 4.57 0.70
C ARG A 113 -6.75 5.24 -0.48
N LEU A 114 -6.06 4.43 -1.26
CA LEU A 114 -5.26 4.79 -2.41
C LEU A 114 -5.76 3.99 -3.62
N LEU A 115 -5.89 4.62 -4.79
CA LEU A 115 -6.18 3.93 -6.04
C LEU A 115 -4.89 3.81 -6.84
N VAL A 116 -4.43 2.59 -7.11
CA VAL A 116 -3.18 2.35 -7.85
C VAL A 116 -3.34 2.81 -9.30
N GLN A 117 -2.50 3.75 -9.74
CA GLN A 117 -2.43 4.25 -11.12
C GLN A 117 -1.29 3.62 -11.90
N ASP A 118 -0.10 3.51 -11.29
CA ASP A 118 1.07 2.92 -11.90
C ASP A 118 1.92 2.21 -10.85
N ILE A 119 2.59 1.13 -11.27
CA ILE A 119 3.42 0.29 -10.42
C ILE A 119 4.82 0.31 -11.01
N LYS A 120 5.78 0.82 -10.25
CA LYS A 120 7.21 0.73 -10.55
C LYS A 120 7.88 -0.14 -9.50
N TRP A 121 9.15 -0.45 -9.75
CA TRP A 121 9.91 -1.38 -8.91
C TRP A 121 10.05 -0.91 -7.45
N HIS A 122 10.20 0.41 -7.22
CA HIS A 122 10.38 1.00 -5.89
C HIS A 122 9.28 1.99 -5.45
N VAL A 123 8.34 2.34 -6.34
CA VAL A 123 7.30 3.33 -6.07
C VAL A 123 5.97 2.94 -6.70
N LEU A 124 4.90 3.15 -5.94
CA LEU A 124 3.53 3.14 -6.45
C LEU A 124 3.09 4.57 -6.71
N LYS A 125 2.45 4.77 -7.85
CA LYS A 125 1.75 6.00 -8.17
C LYS A 125 0.27 5.78 -7.84
N CYS A 126 -0.28 6.58 -6.94
CA CYS A 126 -1.63 6.38 -6.42
C CYS A 126 -2.44 7.68 -6.41
N LEU A 127 -3.77 7.56 -6.42
CA LEU A 127 -4.69 8.67 -6.12
C LEU A 127 -5.31 8.48 -4.73
N ILE A 128 -5.37 9.55 -3.94
CA ILE A 128 -6.10 9.51 -2.66
C ILE A 128 -7.59 9.35 -2.94
N MET A 129 -8.23 8.38 -2.29
CA MET A 129 -9.67 8.13 -2.40
C MET A 129 -10.49 8.78 -1.27
N THR A 130 -9.86 9.08 -0.14
CA THR A 130 -10.51 9.67 1.04
C THR A 130 -10.99 11.10 0.78
N VAL A 131 -12.22 11.41 1.22
CA VAL A 131 -12.97 12.63 0.87
C VAL A 131 -12.18 13.93 1.04
N ALA A 132 -11.43 14.09 2.13
CA ALA A 132 -10.71 15.34 2.43
C ALA A 132 -9.67 15.74 1.36
N ARG A 133 -9.11 14.77 0.64
CA ARG A 133 -8.01 14.96 -0.33
C ARG A 133 -8.20 14.13 -1.60
N LYS A 134 -9.46 13.84 -1.93
CA LYS A 134 -9.81 12.93 -3.02
C LYS A 134 -9.24 13.42 -4.36
N GLY A 135 -8.64 12.50 -5.12
CA GLY A 135 -8.12 12.75 -6.46
C GLY A 135 -6.71 13.35 -6.49
N ILE A 136 -6.09 13.63 -5.33
CA ILE A 136 -4.70 14.07 -5.28
C ILE A 136 -3.78 12.89 -5.59
N GLU A 137 -2.86 13.12 -6.52
CA GLU A 137 -1.81 12.18 -6.88
C GLU A 137 -0.70 12.15 -5.82
N VAL A 138 -0.32 10.94 -5.41
CA VAL A 138 0.70 10.69 -4.40
C VAL A 138 1.60 9.53 -4.82
N LEU A 139 2.83 9.57 -4.32
CA LEU A 139 3.82 8.51 -4.51
C LEU A 139 3.99 7.75 -3.21
N THR A 140 3.87 6.42 -3.29
CA THR A 140 4.00 5.50 -2.16
C THR A 140 5.21 4.61 -2.39
N PRO A 141 6.33 4.85 -1.71
CA PRO A 141 7.57 4.09 -1.88
C PRO A 141 7.53 2.75 -1.14
N LYS A 142 8.45 1.84 -1.50
CA LYS A 142 8.86 0.76 -0.58
C LYS A 142 9.59 1.36 0.61
N ILE A 143 9.32 0.85 1.80
CA ILE A 143 9.99 1.26 3.03
C ILE A 143 10.46 0.03 3.81
N LYS A 144 11.46 0.24 4.68
CA LYS A 144 11.90 -0.73 5.66
C LYS A 144 10.93 -0.69 6.85
N LEU A 145 10.31 -1.81 7.15
CA LEU A 145 9.39 -2.02 8.26
C LEU A 145 10.06 -2.95 9.26
N ASN A 146 10.24 -2.49 10.48
CA ASN A 146 10.83 -3.29 11.55
C ASN A 146 9.72 -3.83 12.44
N LEU A 147 9.67 -5.15 12.60
CA LEU A 147 8.91 -5.79 13.65
C LEU A 147 9.88 -6.00 14.82
N GLU A 148 9.66 -5.24 15.88
CA GLU A 148 10.43 -5.30 17.13
C GLU A 148 9.46 -5.73 18.23
N ASP A 149 9.87 -6.72 19.03
CA ASP A 149 9.23 -7.12 20.27
C ASP A 149 7.73 -7.46 20.14
N ASP A 150 7.39 -8.27 19.13
CA ASP A 150 6.08 -8.90 19.07
C ASP A 150 6.03 -10.05 20.09
N ASP A 151 5.43 -9.79 21.25
CA ASP A 151 5.29 -10.73 22.38
C ASP A 151 4.67 -12.08 21.97
N GLU A 152 3.88 -12.13 20.88
CA GLU A 152 3.27 -13.37 20.39
C GLU A 152 4.20 -14.18 19.49
N LEU A 153 5.03 -13.50 18.69
CA LEU A 153 5.92 -14.14 17.72
C LEU A 153 7.32 -14.40 18.27
N GLY A 154 7.80 -13.61 19.24
CA GLY A 154 9.12 -13.74 19.84
C GLY A 154 10.28 -13.58 18.84
N ILE A 155 10.02 -12.97 17.69
CA ILE A 155 10.96 -12.84 16.56
C ILE A 155 11.01 -11.38 16.14
N ASN A 156 12.23 -10.87 16.06
CA ASN A 156 12.50 -9.55 15.48
C ASN A 156 12.92 -9.73 14.03
N PHE A 157 12.22 -9.08 13.11
CA PHE A 157 12.61 -9.10 11.70
C PHE A 157 12.27 -7.80 11.00
N THR A 158 12.91 -7.60 9.86
CA THR A 158 12.70 -6.44 9.01
C THR A 158 12.16 -6.87 7.65
N ARG A 159 11.18 -6.13 7.12
CA ARG A 159 10.64 -6.32 5.77
C ARG A 159 10.77 -5.04 4.96
N TYR A 160 11.37 -5.12 3.78
CA TYR A 160 11.40 -4.03 2.81
C TYR A 160 10.29 -4.21 1.77
N GLN A 161 9.20 -3.46 1.89
CA GLN A 161 8.01 -3.64 1.05
C GLN A 161 7.20 -2.33 0.94
N PHE A 162 6.29 -2.25 -0.03
CA PHE A 162 5.28 -1.20 -0.04
C PHE A 162 4.42 -1.30 1.21
N PRO A 163 4.22 -0.20 1.97
CA PRO A 163 3.42 -0.22 3.19
C PRO A 163 1.93 -0.14 2.87
N VAL A 164 1.45 -1.03 1.99
CA VAL A 164 0.05 -1.08 1.55
C VAL A 164 -0.49 -2.49 1.65
N THR A 165 -1.81 -2.59 1.75
CA THR A 165 -2.56 -3.82 1.58
C THR A 165 -3.72 -3.57 0.62
N VAL A 166 -4.13 -4.59 -0.11
CA VAL A 166 -5.28 -4.49 -1.02
C VAL A 166 -6.55 -4.25 -0.21
N ALA A 167 -7.36 -3.27 -0.63
CA ALA A 167 -8.51 -2.76 0.12
C ALA A 167 -9.83 -2.90 -0.64
N PHE A 168 -10.10 -4.08 -1.21
CA PHE A 168 -11.41 -4.41 -1.80
C PHE A 168 -12.52 -4.37 -0.74
N GLU A 169 -12.20 -4.81 0.47
CA GLU A 169 -13.14 -4.93 1.58
C GLU A 169 -12.62 -4.10 2.77
N ILE A 170 -13.54 -3.54 3.55
CA ILE A 170 -13.21 -2.97 4.85
C ILE A 170 -14.14 -3.56 5.89
N THR A 171 -13.61 -3.74 7.09
CA THR A 171 -14.45 -4.09 8.22
C THR A 171 -15.43 -2.96 8.52
N ILE A 172 -16.61 -3.31 9.03
CA ILE A 172 -17.67 -2.35 9.39
C ILE A 172 -17.11 -1.26 10.32
N ASN A 173 -16.29 -1.64 11.31
CA ASN A 173 -15.68 -0.70 12.25
C ASN A 173 -14.79 0.34 11.53
N LYS A 174 -14.00 -0.08 10.53
CA LYS A 174 -13.13 0.83 9.76
C LYS A 174 -13.90 1.69 8.74
N SER A 175 -15.13 1.30 8.40
CA SER A 175 -16.02 2.10 7.56
C SER A 175 -16.71 3.25 8.33
N GLN A 176 -16.67 3.24 9.66
CA GLN A 176 -17.35 4.23 10.48
C GLN A 176 -16.82 5.64 10.20
N GLY A 177 -17.74 6.60 10.03
CA GLY A 177 -17.41 7.97 9.66
C GLY A 177 -17.14 8.20 8.17
N GLN A 178 -17.11 7.15 7.34
CA GLN A 178 -16.99 7.29 5.88
C GLN A 178 -18.37 7.28 5.21
N SER A 179 -18.50 8.04 4.11
CA SER A 179 -19.65 7.94 3.19
C SER A 179 -19.17 7.34 1.86
N LEU A 180 -19.83 6.26 1.43
CA LEU A 180 -19.51 5.48 0.25
C LEU A 180 -20.65 5.58 -0.77
N ALA A 181 -20.32 5.60 -2.06
CA ALA A 181 -21.32 5.71 -3.13
C ALA A 181 -22.05 4.38 -3.40
N ILE A 182 -21.32 3.27 -3.27
CA ILE A 182 -21.79 1.89 -3.45
C ILE A 182 -21.22 1.09 -2.28
N VAL A 183 -22.05 0.27 -1.64
CA VAL A 183 -21.70 -0.53 -0.46
C VAL A 183 -22.19 -1.96 -0.68
N GLY A 184 -21.26 -2.90 -0.75
CA GLY A 184 -21.55 -4.33 -0.58
C GLY A 184 -21.29 -4.72 0.87
N VAL A 185 -22.29 -5.26 1.56
CA VAL A 185 -22.17 -5.83 2.90
C VAL A 185 -22.21 -7.34 2.77
N TYR A 186 -21.10 -8.00 3.10
CA TYR A 186 -21.00 -9.46 3.09
C TYR A 186 -20.97 -9.99 4.52
N LEU A 187 -21.96 -10.81 4.88
CA LEU A 187 -22.13 -11.38 6.21
C LEU A 187 -21.86 -12.88 6.16
N GLN A 188 -20.63 -13.28 6.46
CA GLN A 188 -20.24 -14.71 6.55
C GLN A 188 -20.87 -15.42 7.75
N ILE A 189 -21.16 -14.68 8.83
CA ILE A 189 -21.81 -15.19 10.05
C ILE A 189 -22.77 -14.08 10.54
N HIS A 190 -23.87 -14.44 11.23
CA HIS A 190 -24.83 -13.47 11.77
C HIS A 190 -24.14 -12.35 12.55
N VAL A 191 -24.66 -11.13 12.40
CA VAL A 191 -24.12 -9.89 12.98
C VAL A 191 -23.95 -10.04 14.49
N PHE A 192 -22.70 -10.12 14.95
CA PHE A 192 -22.37 -10.51 16.33
C PHE A 192 -22.72 -9.42 17.36
N ALA A 193 -22.59 -8.14 17.01
CA ALA A 193 -22.76 -7.00 17.92
C ALA A 193 -23.91 -6.05 17.51
N HIS A 194 -24.57 -5.46 18.52
CA HIS A 194 -25.69 -4.53 18.33
C HIS A 194 -25.27 -3.35 17.44
N GLY A 195 -26.05 -3.09 16.38
CA GLY A 195 -25.91 -1.87 15.58
C GLY A 195 -24.83 -1.90 14.49
N GLN A 196 -24.02 -2.96 14.37
CA GLN A 196 -22.99 -3.05 13.31
C GLN A 196 -23.60 -3.01 11.90
N LEU A 197 -24.73 -3.68 11.68
CA LEU A 197 -25.39 -3.61 10.38
C LEU A 197 -25.91 -2.19 10.11
N CYS A 198 -26.49 -1.50 11.08
CA CYS A 198 -26.88 -0.10 10.94
C CYS A 198 -25.69 0.81 10.60
N VAL A 199 -24.53 0.58 11.21
CA VAL A 199 -23.30 1.28 10.85
C VAL A 199 -22.94 1.02 9.39
N ALA A 200 -22.96 -0.23 8.92
CA ALA A 200 -22.66 -0.59 7.53
C ALA A 200 -23.68 0.01 6.53
N LEU A 201 -24.97 -0.09 6.81
CA LEU A 201 -26.05 0.41 5.97
C LEU A 201 -26.03 1.95 5.86
N SER A 202 -25.76 2.63 6.97
CA SER A 202 -25.64 4.10 7.00
C SER A 202 -24.40 4.64 6.26
N ARG A 203 -23.54 3.79 5.70
CA ARG A 203 -22.39 4.23 4.90
C ARG A 203 -22.80 4.73 3.51
N THR A 204 -23.96 4.33 2.98
CA THR A 204 -24.50 4.86 1.72
C THR A 204 -25.71 5.76 1.98
N ARG A 205 -25.88 6.77 1.13
CA ARG A 205 -27.06 7.65 1.14
C ARG A 205 -28.12 7.22 0.12
N LYS A 206 -27.83 6.20 -0.70
CA LYS A 206 -28.73 5.70 -1.75
C LYS A 206 -28.91 4.20 -1.61
N ILE A 207 -30.16 3.75 -1.61
CA ILE A 207 -30.53 2.33 -1.62
C ILE A 207 -30.04 1.67 -2.93
N VAL A 208 -30.04 2.41 -4.05
CA VAL A 208 -29.68 1.93 -5.40
C VAL A 208 -28.19 1.54 -5.57
N GLY A 209 -27.39 1.58 -4.50
CA GLY A 209 -26.00 1.10 -4.47
C GLY A 209 -25.69 0.20 -3.30
N LEU A 210 -26.71 -0.30 -2.59
CA LEU A 210 -26.57 -1.17 -1.43
C LEU A 210 -26.83 -2.63 -1.83
N LEU A 211 -25.84 -3.49 -1.62
CA LEU A 211 -25.97 -4.93 -1.79
C LEU A 211 -25.69 -5.61 -0.45
N VAL A 212 -26.55 -6.52 -0.03
CA VAL A 212 -26.35 -7.31 1.19
C VAL A 212 -26.34 -8.79 0.79
N GLY A 213 -25.21 -9.45 1.01
CA GLY A 213 -25.06 -10.90 0.85
C GLY A 213 -24.88 -11.54 2.23
N ALA A 214 -25.66 -12.57 2.53
CA ALA A 214 -25.53 -13.34 3.77
C ALA A 214 -25.33 -14.82 3.43
N VAL A 215 -24.47 -15.50 4.18
CA VAL A 215 -24.29 -16.96 4.08
C VAL A 215 -25.07 -17.61 5.21
N GLY A 216 -26.11 -18.36 4.87
CA GLY A 216 -26.96 -19.12 5.80
C GLY A 216 -27.73 -20.22 5.05
N PRO A 217 -28.29 -21.22 5.76
CA PRO A 217 -29.17 -22.20 5.13
C PRO A 217 -30.34 -21.48 4.45
N GLU A 218 -30.76 -21.96 3.26
CA GLU A 218 -31.80 -21.34 2.41
C GLU A 218 -33.15 -21.06 3.12
N THR A 219 -33.32 -21.58 4.34
CA THR A 219 -34.54 -21.53 5.14
C THR A 219 -34.65 -20.31 6.08
N GLU A 220 -33.58 -19.51 6.26
CA GLU A 220 -33.61 -18.36 7.18
C GLU A 220 -33.39 -17.03 6.45
N THR A 221 -34.49 -16.40 6.05
CA THR A 221 -34.52 -15.05 5.44
C THR A 221 -34.41 -13.91 6.46
N THR A 222 -34.13 -14.22 7.74
CA THR A 222 -34.22 -13.27 8.85
C THR A 222 -32.96 -13.31 9.71
N THR A 223 -32.22 -12.20 9.71
CA THR A 223 -31.18 -11.96 10.73
C THR A 223 -31.84 -11.29 11.94
N THR A 224 -31.73 -11.91 13.12
CA THR A 224 -32.12 -11.29 14.39
C THR A 224 -31.05 -10.27 14.82
N LYS A 225 -31.48 -9.19 15.51
CA LYS A 225 -30.70 -7.99 15.90
C LYS A 225 -30.58 -6.87 14.84
N ILE A 226 -31.55 -6.71 13.95
CA ILE A 226 -31.70 -5.49 13.16
C ILE A 226 -32.66 -4.55 13.89
N VAL A 227 -32.14 -3.54 14.58
CA VAL A 227 -32.94 -2.42 15.09
C VAL A 227 -32.43 -1.16 14.40
N CYS A 228 -33.04 -0.85 13.25
CA CYS A 228 -32.95 0.47 12.62
C CYS A 228 -34.34 0.86 12.14
N GLY A 229 -35.08 1.60 12.97
CA GLY A 229 -36.41 2.12 12.61
C GLY A 229 -36.38 3.16 11.49
N ASP A 230 -35.21 3.74 11.21
CA ASP A 230 -35.11 4.96 10.41
C ASP A 230 -34.37 4.79 9.05
N ILE A 231 -33.98 3.57 8.66
CA ILE A 231 -33.18 3.35 7.42
C ILE A 231 -34.03 2.88 6.22
N LEU A 232 -35.31 2.56 6.42
CA LEU A 232 -36.22 2.05 5.37
C LEU A 232 -37.44 2.95 5.08
N GLN A 233 -37.38 4.25 5.39
CA GLN A 233 -38.37 5.22 4.90
C GLN A 233 -37.89 5.92 3.63
#